data_AF-A0A970S819-F1
#
_entry.id   AF-A0A970S819-F1
#
_cell.length_a   1.000
_cell.length_b   1.000
_cell.length_c   1.000
_cell.angle_alpha   90.00
_cell.angle_beta   90.00
_cell.angle_gamma   90.00
#
_symmetry.space_group_name_H-M   'P 1'
#
loop_
_entity.id
_entity.type
_entity.pdbx_description
1 polymer ?
#
loop_
_entity_poly.entity_id
_entity_poly.type
_entity_poly.pdbx_seq_one_letter_code
_entity_poly.pdbx_strand_id
1 'polypeptide(L)'
;MKKRKEFVCYKMILDYLGGDTQKAGNEYRKFVEEGFREEIPSPLERGKGTGVIGGYVFIEKVKQLFGRDKKSPREQPALRELSKKMKPDDLIEKYAKLINIKREELTKKGRQSTERAMLMEFLYRNCNVTQPEIGRMMGGIDYSAVSQARKRLLFKMQHEPAWGKRFREMQNKLGQMSRIKI
;
A
#
# COMPACT_ATOMS: atom_id res chain seq x y z
N MET A 1 30.38 -27.76 -5.44
CA MET A 1 29.83 -26.51 -4.85
C MET A 1 30.53 -25.32 -5.50
N LYS A 2 29.81 -24.29 -5.94
CA LYS A 2 30.46 -23.05 -6.44
C LYS A 2 31.29 -22.43 -5.30
N LYS A 3 32.50 -21.95 -5.62
CA LYS A 3 33.42 -21.31 -4.68
C LYS A 3 32.75 -20.06 -4.08
N ARG A 4 32.87 -19.87 -2.76
CA ARG A 4 32.31 -18.70 -2.07
C ARG A 4 32.96 -17.43 -2.60
N LYS A 5 32.16 -16.38 -2.71
CA LYS A 5 32.61 -15.04 -3.08
C LYS A 5 33.08 -14.29 -1.84
N GLU A 6 34.29 -13.74 -1.88
CA GLU A 6 34.91 -13.03 -0.75
C GLU A 6 34.12 -11.80 -0.30
N PHE A 7 33.42 -11.12 -1.22
CA PHE A 7 32.63 -9.93 -0.90
C PHE A 7 31.26 -10.22 -0.25
N VAL A 8 30.89 -11.48 -0.04
CA VAL A 8 29.58 -11.86 0.51
C VAL A 8 29.73 -12.31 1.96
N CYS A 9 29.05 -11.63 2.88
CA CYS A 9 28.96 -12.05 4.27
C CYS A 9 27.87 -13.12 4.44
N TYR A 10 28.23 -14.38 4.19
CA TYR A 10 27.29 -15.51 4.30
C TYR A 10 26.78 -15.73 5.73
N LYS A 11 27.63 -15.48 6.74
CA LYS A 11 27.32 -15.69 8.15
C LYS A 11 26.03 -14.98 8.57
N MET A 12 25.89 -13.70 8.22
CA MET A 12 24.72 -12.91 8.61
C MET A 12 23.39 -13.52 8.16
N ILE A 13 23.35 -14.11 6.96
CA ILE A 13 22.14 -14.70 6.40
C ILE A 13 21.92 -16.12 6.93
N LEU A 14 22.98 -16.95 6.97
CA LEU A 14 22.88 -18.34 7.36
C LEU A 14 22.63 -18.51 8.87
N ASP A 15 23.04 -17.56 9.71
CA ASP A 15 22.76 -17.56 11.14
C ASP A 15 21.25 -17.53 11.45
N TYR A 16 20.41 -16.93 10.59
CA TYR A 16 18.94 -17.01 10.71
C TYR A 16 18.38 -18.43 10.49
N LEU A 17 19.17 -19.33 9.90
CA LEU A 17 18.78 -20.67 9.47
C LEU A 17 19.62 -21.76 10.16
N GLY A 18 20.20 -21.45 11.32
CA GLY A 18 20.99 -22.40 12.10
C GLY A 18 22.49 -22.38 11.82
N GLY A 19 23.02 -21.30 11.25
CA GLY A 19 24.46 -21.04 11.13
C GLY A 19 25.08 -21.55 9.84
N ASP A 20 26.41 -21.48 9.76
CA ASP A 20 27.15 -21.76 8.53
C ASP A 20 27.29 -23.26 8.21
N THR A 21 26.16 -23.90 7.87
CA THR A 21 26.07 -25.33 7.56
C THR A 21 25.54 -25.57 6.16
N GLN A 22 25.81 -26.76 5.59
CA GLN A 22 25.24 -27.16 4.31
C GLN A 22 23.70 -27.22 4.36
N LYS A 23 23.14 -27.59 5.51
CA LYS A 23 21.69 -27.59 5.74
C LYS A 23 21.11 -26.17 5.65
N ALA A 24 21.67 -25.21 6.38
CA ALA A 24 21.24 -23.81 6.32
C ALA A 24 21.36 -23.22 4.91
N GLY A 25 22.43 -23.57 4.18
CA GLY A 25 22.61 -23.16 2.78
C GLY A 25 21.53 -23.74 1.85
N ASN A 26 21.10 -24.98 2.07
CA ASN A 26 20.00 -25.59 1.31
C ASN A 26 18.64 -24.98 1.71
N GLU A 27 18.41 -24.70 2.99
CA GLU A 27 17.18 -24.03 3.46
C GLU A 27 17.07 -22.62 2.89
N TYR A 28 18.17 -21.84 2.87
CA TYR A 28 18.20 -20.52 2.25
C TYR A 28 17.87 -20.59 0.75
N ARG A 29 18.47 -21.56 0.04
CA ARG A 29 18.18 -21.78 -1.38
C ARG A 29 16.69 -22.06 -1.58
N LYS A 30 16.13 -22.99 -0.79
CA LYS A 30 14.71 -23.36 -0.87
C LYS A 30 13.81 -22.14 -0.62
N PHE A 31 14.10 -21.36 0.42
CA PHE A 31 13.38 -20.12 0.75
C PHE A 31 13.36 -19.12 -0.41
N VAL A 32 14.52 -18.88 -1.04
CA VAL A 32 14.63 -17.98 -2.18
C VAL A 32 13.87 -18.51 -3.39
N GLU A 33 14.00 -19.81 -3.69
CA GLU A 33 13.31 -20.46 -4.81
C GLU A 33 11.79 -20.48 -4.64
N GLU A 34 11.28 -20.72 -3.43
CA GLU A 34 9.86 -20.62 -3.09
C GLU A 34 9.34 -19.19 -3.30
N GLY A 35 10.12 -18.19 -2.90
CA GLY A 35 9.76 -16.78 -3.09
C GLY A 35 9.68 -16.31 -4.54
N PHE A 36 10.23 -17.06 -5.50
CA PHE A 36 10.04 -16.82 -6.93
C PHE A 36 8.79 -17.51 -7.50
N ARG A 37 8.31 -18.57 -6.86
CA ARG A 37 7.14 -19.36 -7.32
C ARG A 37 5.83 -18.78 -6.83
N GLU A 38 5.84 -18.16 -5.65
CA GLU A 38 4.68 -17.53 -5.05
C GLU A 38 4.75 -16.02 -5.22
N GLU A 39 3.63 -15.41 -5.60
CA GLU A 39 3.53 -13.96 -5.70
C GLU A 39 3.35 -13.38 -4.28
N ILE A 40 4.46 -13.30 -3.53
CA ILE A 40 4.47 -12.87 -2.13
C ILE A 40 4.05 -11.39 -2.04
N PRO A 41 3.01 -11.06 -1.25
CA PRO A 41 2.61 -9.67 -1.07
C PRO A 41 3.74 -8.88 -0.41
N SER A 42 4.04 -7.70 -0.97
CA SER A 42 5.08 -6.83 -0.46
C SER A 42 4.90 -6.60 1.06
N PRO A 43 5.96 -6.76 1.89
CA PRO A 43 5.91 -6.47 3.32
C PRO A 43 5.44 -5.04 3.62
N LEU A 44 5.63 -4.12 2.67
CA LEU A 44 5.15 -2.74 2.73
C LEU A 44 3.61 -2.65 2.82
N GLU A 45 2.88 -3.66 2.34
CA GLU A 45 1.43 -3.77 2.51
C GLU A 45 1.02 -3.79 3.98
N ARG A 46 1.85 -4.36 4.87
CA ARG A 46 1.56 -4.47 6.30
C ARG A 46 1.82 -3.16 7.06
N GLY A 47 2.57 -2.23 6.48
CA GLY A 47 2.89 -0.92 7.08
C GLY A 47 2.04 0.23 6.55
N LYS A 48 0.99 -0.04 5.78
CA LYS A 48 0.12 0.98 5.21
C LYS A 48 -0.59 1.81 6.27
N GLY A 49 -0.76 3.10 5.99
CA GLY A 49 -1.43 4.05 6.89
C GLY A 49 -0.67 4.41 8.16
N THR A 50 0.31 3.59 8.59
CA THR A 50 1.18 3.87 9.75
C THR A 50 2.61 4.21 9.36
N GLY A 51 3.09 3.75 8.20
CA GLY A 51 4.50 3.81 7.82
C GLY A 51 5.40 2.83 8.58
N VAL A 52 4.83 1.90 9.35
CA VAL A 52 5.57 1.01 10.28
C VAL A 52 5.24 -0.44 9.99
N ILE A 53 6.25 -1.26 9.73
CA ILE A 53 6.11 -2.70 9.46
C ILE A 53 6.59 -3.46 10.68
N GLY A 54 5.77 -4.38 11.19
CA GLY A 54 6.14 -5.26 12.30
C GLY A 54 4.93 -6.01 12.84
N GLY A 55 5.14 -6.80 13.89
CA GLY A 55 4.04 -7.43 14.63
C GLY A 55 3.17 -6.39 15.35
N TYR A 56 1.94 -6.77 15.71
CA TYR A 56 0.98 -5.87 16.38
C TYR A 56 1.58 -5.16 17.61
N VAL A 57 2.27 -5.92 18.47
CA VAL A 57 2.94 -5.39 19.68
C VAL A 57 4.02 -4.36 19.33
N PHE A 58 4.80 -4.61 18.27
CA PHE A 58 5.83 -3.69 17.81
C PHE A 58 5.20 -2.40 17.27
N ILE A 59 4.16 -2.53 16.45
CA ILE A 59 3.44 -1.38 15.88
C ILE A 59 2.86 -0.51 16.99
N GLU A 60 2.19 -1.10 17.99
CA GLU A 60 1.63 -0.34 19.12
C GLU A 60 2.71 0.32 19.96
N LYS A 61 3.85 -0.34 20.19
CA LYS A 61 4.99 0.26 20.88
C LYS A 61 5.54 1.49 20.13
N VAL A 62 5.72 1.38 18.81
CA VAL A 62 6.17 2.51 17.97
C VAL A 62 5.14 3.64 18.00
N LYS A 63 3.85 3.34 17.88
CA LYS A 63 2.79 4.35 17.99
C LYS A 63 2.75 5.03 19.36
N GLN A 64 3.00 4.32 20.45
CA GLN A 64 3.03 4.92 21.79
C GLN A 64 4.23 5.84 21.99
N LEU A 65 5.40 5.45 21.45
CA LEU A 65 6.62 6.23 21.53
C LEU A 65 6.51 7.53 20.70
N PHE A 66 5.97 7.45 19.49
CA PHE A 66 5.95 8.59 18.56
C PHE A 66 4.58 9.27 18.40
N GLY A 67 3.51 8.72 18.96
CA GLY A 67 2.15 9.27 18.88
C GLY A 67 1.75 10.18 20.04
N ARG A 68 2.60 10.32 21.07
CA ARG A 68 2.33 11.15 22.26
C ARG A 68 2.83 12.59 22.14
N ASP A 69 3.83 12.85 21.29
CA ASP A 69 4.26 14.22 20.99
C ASP A 69 3.28 14.87 20.00
N LYS A 70 2.16 15.37 20.54
CA LYS A 70 1.25 16.29 19.84
C LYS A 70 1.89 17.68 19.64
N LYS A 71 3.18 17.76 19.31
CA LYS A 71 3.74 19.02 18.82
C LYS A 71 3.05 19.34 17.49
N SER A 72 2.60 20.59 17.41
CA SER A 72 1.65 21.12 16.44
C SER A 72 1.57 20.34 15.12
N PRO A 73 0.37 19.88 14.70
CA PRO A 73 0.16 19.27 13.39
C PRO A 73 0.65 20.14 12.20
N ARG A 74 0.96 21.42 12.43
CA ARG A 74 1.65 22.29 11.44
C ARG A 74 3.09 21.85 11.15
N GLU A 75 3.80 21.31 12.12
CA GLU A 75 5.23 20.97 12.01
C GLU A 75 5.48 19.50 11.67
N GLN A 76 4.47 18.64 11.82
CA GLN A 76 4.58 17.21 11.55
C GLN A 76 3.45 16.70 10.64
N PRO A 77 3.54 16.93 9.31
CA PRO A 77 2.52 16.52 8.34
C PRO A 77 2.24 15.01 8.33
N ALA A 78 3.24 14.17 8.61
CA ALA A 78 3.11 12.71 8.63
C ALA A 78 2.12 12.22 9.70
N LEU A 79 2.03 12.87 10.87
CA LEU A 79 1.04 12.55 11.91
C LEU A 79 -0.40 12.87 11.48
N ARG A 80 -0.59 13.84 10.56
CA ARG A 80 -1.90 14.11 9.95
C ARG A 80 -2.30 13.03 8.95
N GLU A 81 -1.35 12.36 8.31
CA GLU A 81 -1.63 11.22 7.42
C GLU A 81 -2.02 9.98 8.24
N LEU A 82 -1.34 9.74 9.36
CA LEU A 82 -1.66 8.67 10.33
C LEU A 82 -3.06 8.77 10.97
N SER A 83 -3.61 9.98 11.10
CA SER A 83 -4.88 10.24 11.81
C SER A 83 -6.11 10.29 10.90
N LYS A 84 -5.95 10.41 9.57
CA LYS A 84 -7.08 10.49 8.64
C LYS A 84 -7.57 9.11 8.24
N LYS A 85 -8.46 8.53 9.04
CA LYS A 85 -9.17 7.29 8.68
C LYS A 85 -10.48 7.63 7.99
N MET A 86 -10.50 7.61 6.65
CA MET A 86 -11.76 7.60 5.90
C MET A 86 -12.22 6.15 5.77
N LYS A 87 -13.50 5.85 6.04
CA LYS A 87 -14.04 4.51 5.77
C LYS A 87 -14.02 4.27 4.25
N PRO A 88 -13.64 3.06 3.78
CA PRO A 88 -13.63 2.73 2.34
C PRO A 88 -14.93 3.11 1.62
N ASP A 89 -16.09 2.78 2.21
CA ASP A 89 -17.38 3.07 1.60
C ASP A 89 -17.68 4.56 1.49
N ASP A 90 -17.33 5.34 2.52
CA ASP A 90 -17.45 6.80 2.51
C ASP A 90 -16.57 7.41 1.40
N LEU A 91 -15.37 6.85 1.19
CA LEU A 91 -14.46 7.31 0.14
C LEU A 91 -15.04 7.02 -1.24
N ILE A 92 -15.51 5.80 -1.47
CA ILE A 92 -16.12 5.39 -2.74
C ILE A 92 -17.31 6.30 -3.07
N GLU A 93 -18.18 6.54 -2.09
CA GLU A 93 -19.37 7.37 -2.28
C GLU A 93 -19.03 8.82 -2.58
N LYS A 94 -18.10 9.41 -1.82
CA LYS A 94 -17.63 10.79 -2.07
C LYS A 94 -16.95 10.91 -3.42
N TYR A 95 -16.10 9.94 -3.77
CA TYR A 95 -15.39 9.95 -5.04
C TYR A 95 -16.35 9.82 -6.23
N ALA A 96 -17.33 8.91 -6.15
CA ALA A 96 -18.39 8.73 -7.14
C ALA A 96 -19.14 10.05 -7.42
N LYS A 97 -19.55 10.76 -6.35
CA LYS A 97 -20.18 12.08 -6.45
C LYS A 97 -19.26 13.12 -7.10
N LEU A 98 -17.99 13.15 -6.71
CA LEU A 98 -17.02 14.13 -7.22
C LEU A 98 -16.78 14.03 -8.72
N ILE A 99 -16.85 12.82 -9.29
CA ILE A 99 -16.62 12.59 -10.72
C ILE A 99 -17.91 12.40 -11.50
N ASN A 100 -19.07 12.49 -10.84
CA ASN A 100 -20.39 12.26 -11.42
C ASN A 100 -20.54 10.89 -12.11
N ILE A 101 -20.02 9.83 -11.48
CA ILE A 101 -20.18 8.44 -11.94
C ILE A 101 -20.84 7.65 -10.80
N LYS A 102 -21.81 6.79 -11.14
CA LYS A 102 -22.48 5.93 -10.16
C LYS A 102 -21.47 5.01 -9.45
N ARG A 103 -21.71 4.74 -8.17
CA ARG A 103 -20.88 3.83 -7.36
C ARG A 103 -20.79 2.45 -7.99
N GLU A 104 -21.91 1.92 -8.46
CA GLU A 104 -22.03 0.58 -9.06
C GLU A 104 -21.19 0.52 -10.34
N GLU A 105 -21.22 1.59 -11.11
CA GLU A 105 -20.42 1.74 -12.33
C GLU A 105 -18.91 1.79 -12.07
N LEU A 106 -18.50 2.41 -10.97
CA LEU A 106 -17.11 2.47 -10.53
C LEU A 106 -16.62 1.16 -9.95
N THR A 107 -17.51 0.38 -9.30
CA THR A 107 -17.17 -0.85 -8.58
C THR A 107 -17.41 -2.11 -9.41
N LYS A 108 -18.13 -2.04 -10.54
CA LYS A 108 -18.37 -3.17 -11.45
C LYS A 108 -17.08 -3.80 -12.00
N LYS A 109 -17.05 -5.14 -12.04
CA LYS A 109 -15.98 -5.94 -12.66
C LYS A 109 -15.87 -5.66 -14.16
N GLY A 110 -14.65 -5.73 -14.70
CA GLY A 110 -14.39 -5.63 -16.13
C GLY A 110 -14.21 -4.21 -16.68
N ARG A 111 -14.59 -3.16 -15.94
CA ARG A 111 -14.32 -1.78 -16.35
C ARG A 111 -12.86 -1.42 -16.05
N GLN A 112 -12.13 -1.00 -17.06
CA GLN A 112 -10.77 -0.45 -16.94
C GLN A 112 -10.83 1.03 -17.30
N SER A 113 -10.89 1.91 -16.29
CA SER A 113 -10.84 3.37 -16.50
C SER A 113 -9.80 4.02 -15.61
N THR A 114 -9.35 5.21 -16.00
CA THR A 114 -8.35 5.94 -15.20
C THR A 114 -8.96 6.38 -13.88
N GLU A 115 -10.23 6.78 -13.87
CA GLU A 115 -11.01 7.13 -12.68
C GLU A 115 -11.12 5.95 -11.70
N ARG A 116 -11.38 4.74 -12.23
CA ARG A 116 -11.42 3.53 -11.41
C ARG A 116 -10.05 3.20 -10.81
N ALA A 117 -8.98 3.40 -11.56
CA ALA A 117 -7.62 3.26 -11.03
C ALA A 117 -7.30 4.34 -9.97
N MET A 118 -7.78 5.58 -10.12
CA MET A 118 -7.65 6.62 -9.10
C MET A 118 -8.38 6.24 -7.81
N LEU A 119 -9.59 5.68 -7.91
CA LEU A 119 -10.33 5.18 -6.76
C LEU A 119 -9.53 4.11 -6.00
N MET A 120 -8.96 3.14 -6.72
CA MET A 120 -8.09 2.12 -6.13
C MET A 120 -6.87 2.74 -5.42
N GLU A 121 -6.23 3.75 -6.02
CA GLU A 121 -5.11 4.47 -5.40
C GLU A 121 -5.52 5.20 -4.13
N PHE A 122 -6.68 5.88 -4.13
CA PHE A 122 -7.17 6.60 -2.97
C PHE A 122 -7.58 5.66 -1.83
N LEU A 123 -8.24 4.54 -2.15
CA LEU A 123 -8.55 3.50 -1.16
C LEU A 123 -7.27 2.95 -0.51
N TYR A 124 -6.28 2.62 -1.34
CA TYR A 124 -4.99 2.11 -0.89
C TYR A 124 -4.28 3.08 0.06
N ARG A 125 -4.29 4.38 -0.25
CA ARG A 125 -3.59 5.40 0.55
C ARG A 125 -4.34 5.85 1.80
N ASN A 126 -5.67 5.93 1.74
CA ASN A 126 -6.45 6.68 2.72
C ASN A 126 -7.35 5.83 3.63
N CYS A 127 -7.50 4.53 3.33
CA CYS A 127 -8.48 3.68 4.02
C CYS A 127 -7.89 2.47 4.75
N ASN A 128 -6.56 2.33 4.80
CA ASN A 128 -5.86 1.18 5.41
C ASN A 128 -6.40 -0.18 4.91
N VAL A 129 -6.65 -0.28 3.61
CA VAL A 129 -7.09 -1.52 2.95
C VAL A 129 -5.99 -2.09 2.09
N THR A 130 -5.92 -3.41 2.07
CA THR A 130 -5.02 -4.21 1.24
C THR A 130 -5.53 -4.29 -0.20
N GLN A 131 -4.64 -4.64 -1.14
CA GLN A 131 -5.04 -4.81 -2.54
C GLN A 131 -6.12 -5.90 -2.75
N PRO A 132 -6.08 -7.06 -2.06
CA PRO A 132 -7.19 -8.02 -2.08
C PRO A 132 -8.51 -7.43 -1.58
N GLU A 133 -8.51 -6.62 -0.52
CA GLU A 133 -9.72 -5.95 -0.01
C GLU A 133 -10.29 -4.95 -1.01
N ILE A 134 -9.43 -4.15 -1.63
CA ILE A 134 -9.81 -3.28 -2.75
C ILE A 134 -10.39 -4.13 -3.88
N GLY A 135 -9.76 -5.25 -4.22
CA GLY A 135 -10.24 -6.16 -5.26
C GLY A 135 -11.68 -6.65 -5.01
N ARG A 136 -11.99 -7.02 -3.76
CA ARG A 136 -13.35 -7.38 -3.34
C ARG A 136 -14.34 -6.22 -3.50
N MET A 137 -13.97 -5.02 -3.05
CA MET A 137 -14.80 -3.80 -3.20
C MET A 137 -15.03 -3.41 -4.66
N MET A 138 -14.08 -3.77 -5.53
CA MET A 138 -14.09 -3.44 -6.95
C MET A 138 -14.67 -4.59 -7.80
N GLY A 139 -15.67 -5.29 -7.27
CA GLY A 139 -16.41 -6.32 -8.01
C GLY A 139 -15.71 -7.67 -8.09
N GLY A 140 -14.89 -8.00 -7.09
CA GLY A 140 -14.20 -9.28 -7.00
C GLY A 140 -13.12 -9.45 -8.07
N ILE A 141 -12.29 -8.43 -8.27
CA ILE A 141 -11.07 -8.55 -9.07
C ILE A 141 -9.90 -9.01 -8.19
N ASP A 142 -8.92 -9.64 -8.82
CA ASP A 142 -7.72 -10.10 -8.12
C ASP A 142 -6.81 -8.93 -7.70
N TYR A 143 -5.98 -9.16 -6.68
CA TYR A 143 -5.05 -8.13 -6.19
C TYR A 143 -4.03 -7.72 -7.26
N SER A 144 -3.62 -8.65 -8.14
CA SER A 144 -2.73 -8.37 -9.26
C SER A 144 -3.35 -7.32 -10.20
N ALA A 145 -4.66 -7.40 -10.45
CA ALA A 145 -5.39 -6.42 -11.25
C ALA A 145 -5.42 -5.02 -10.61
N VAL A 146 -5.56 -4.96 -9.28
CA VAL A 146 -5.46 -3.70 -8.51
C VAL A 146 -4.05 -3.11 -8.60
N SER A 147 -3.02 -3.94 -8.40
CA SER A 147 -1.61 -3.56 -8.49
C SER A 147 -1.28 -2.95 -9.85
N GLN A 148 -1.65 -3.66 -10.91
CA GLN A 148 -1.38 -3.24 -12.28
C GLN A 148 -2.16 -1.97 -12.66
N ALA A 149 -3.42 -1.83 -12.24
CA ALA A 149 -4.19 -0.61 -12.49
C ALA A 149 -3.54 0.63 -11.85
N ARG A 150 -3.09 0.51 -10.59
CA ARG A 150 -2.38 1.57 -9.87
C ARG A 150 -1.03 1.89 -10.50
N LYS A 151 -0.25 0.88 -10.89
CA LYS A 151 1.03 1.07 -11.60
C LYS A 151 0.85 1.83 -12.91
N ARG A 152 -0.14 1.43 -13.72
CA ARG A 152 -0.48 2.13 -14.97
C ARG A 152 -0.93 3.57 -14.74
N LEU A 153 -1.71 3.83 -13.68
CA LEU A 153 -2.10 5.19 -13.30
C LEU A 153 -0.87 6.06 -12.99
N LEU A 154 0.06 5.56 -12.17
CA LEU A 154 1.28 6.32 -11.84
C LEU A 154 2.11 6.63 -13.08
N PHE A 155 2.30 5.64 -13.95
CA PHE A 155 2.98 5.85 -15.24
C PHE A 155 2.27 6.91 -16.08
N LYS A 156 0.94 6.84 -16.17
CA LYS A 156 0.12 7.81 -16.91
C LYS A 156 0.25 9.22 -16.34
N MET A 157 0.24 9.38 -15.02
CA MET A 157 0.40 10.68 -14.36
C MET A 157 1.78 11.31 -14.58
N GLN A 158 2.82 10.49 -14.82
CA GLN A 158 4.17 10.96 -15.13
C GLN A 158 4.28 11.48 -16.57
N HIS A 159 3.62 10.82 -17.52
CA HIS A 159 3.75 11.12 -18.96
C HIS A 159 2.64 12.03 -19.49
N GLU A 160 1.50 12.11 -18.79
CA GLU A 160 0.36 12.94 -19.17
C GLU A 160 0.02 13.92 -18.01
N PRO A 161 0.55 15.16 -18.05
CA PRO A 161 0.40 16.13 -16.96
C PRO A 161 -1.05 16.44 -16.57
N ALA A 162 -1.98 16.35 -17.53
CA ALA A 162 -3.42 16.54 -17.31
C ALA A 162 -3.97 15.55 -16.27
N TRP A 163 -3.55 14.28 -16.32
CA TRP A 163 -3.96 13.27 -15.35
C TRP A 163 -3.30 13.47 -13.99
N GLY A 164 -2.05 13.89 -13.97
CA GLY A 164 -1.38 14.28 -12.73
C GLY A 164 -2.08 15.45 -12.04
N LYS A 165 -2.50 16.47 -12.80
CA LYS A 165 -3.27 17.62 -12.29
C LYS A 165 -4.63 17.17 -11.76
N ARG A 166 -5.38 16.39 -12.55
CA ARG A 166 -6.70 15.87 -12.17
C ARG A 166 -6.63 15.02 -10.90
N PHE A 167 -5.62 14.16 -10.76
CA PHE A 167 -5.42 13.35 -9.56
C PHE A 167 -5.23 14.23 -8.31
N ARG A 168 -4.36 15.25 -8.39
CA ARG A 168 -4.12 16.20 -7.29
C ARG A 168 -5.36 16.99 -6.93
N GLU A 169 -6.12 17.44 -7.92
CA GLU A 169 -7.41 18.12 -7.69
C GLU A 169 -8.38 17.23 -6.93
N MET A 170 -8.52 15.96 -7.33
CA MET A 170 -9.39 15.00 -6.64
C MET A 170 -8.90 14.69 -5.22
N GLN A 171 -7.59 14.54 -5.04
CA GLN A 171 -6.98 14.35 -3.72
C GLN A 171 -7.28 15.54 -2.79
N ASN A 172 -7.18 16.77 -3.30
CA ASN A 172 -7.48 17.98 -2.55
C ASN A 172 -8.96 18.06 -2.16
N LYS A 173 -9.88 17.78 -3.10
CA LYS A 173 -11.33 17.77 -2.83
C LYS A 173 -11.71 16.73 -1.77
N LEU A 174 -11.21 15.49 -1.90
CA LEU A 174 -11.39 14.43 -0.89
C LEU A 174 -10.78 14.80 0.47
N GLY A 175 -9.63 15.49 0.45
CA GLY A 175 -8.94 16.00 1.64
C GLY A 175 -9.70 17.12 2.37
N GLN A 176 -10.44 17.96 1.64
CA GLN A 176 -11.31 18.98 2.23
C GLN A 176 -12.58 18.34 2.82
N MET A 177 -13.21 17.42 2.10
CA MET A 177 -14.41 16.68 2.54
C MET A 177 -14.17 15.72 3.73
N SER A 178 -12.91 15.45 4.09
CA SER A 178 -12.54 14.70 5.30
C SER A 178 -12.27 15.59 6.51
N ARG A 179 -12.01 16.89 6.30
CA ARG A 179 -11.77 17.87 7.37
C ARG A 179 -13.06 18.46 7.95
N ILE A 180 -14.19 18.38 7.23
CA ILE A 180 -15.51 18.90 7.67
C ILE A 180 -16.23 17.89 8.58
N LYS A 181 -15.54 17.37 9.60
CA LYS A 181 -16.17 16.64 10.71
C LYS A 181 -15.59 17.18 12.01
N ILE A 182 -16.05 18.37 12.40
CA ILE A 182 -16.20 18.83 13.78
C ILE A 182 -17.55 19.54 13.82
#